data_AF-A0A7S1EXF7-F1
#
_entry.id   AF-A0A7S1EXF7-F1
#
_cell.length_a   1.000
_cell.length_b   1.000
_cell.length_c   1.000
_cell.angle_alpha   90.00
_cell.angle_beta   90.00
_cell.angle_gamma   90.00
#
_symmetry.space_group_name_H-M   'P 1'
#
loop_
_entity.id
_entity.type
_entity.pdbx_description
1 polymer ?
#
loop_
_entity_poly.entity_id
_entity_poly.type
_entity_poly.pdbx_seq_one_letter_code
_entity_poly.pdbx_strand_id
1 'polypeptide(L)'
;GEGCVFQYKGHANYSKCAPPVDSKFEASFAVPGSTGHDFVDMSLVDGYTLPFKVEVSGGSCNRNSQSFTGMDCSGLSMDACPSAEILNGESVNLNAISTETGKQGGCYSPCMKLTDDKWNSTAAVAPDSSTAGQYCCAGSWGNPDTCNAGSMLQTQYLASVRNMCPEAYGYAYDDKTATIICSSYTEYTVTFYCPSNAAQSFV
;
A
#
# COMPACT_ATOMS: atom_id res chain seq x y z
N GLY A 1 -11.48 6.63 -3.48
CA GLY A 1 -12.49 7.09 -4.46
C GLY A 1 -12.73 5.98 -5.44
N GLU A 2 -13.97 5.63 -5.74
CA GLU A 2 -14.28 4.54 -6.67
C GLU A 2 -14.09 5.01 -8.12
N GLY A 3 -12.89 4.80 -8.67
CA GLY A 3 -12.53 5.23 -10.03
C GLY A 3 -13.05 4.33 -11.15
N CYS A 4 -13.65 3.19 -10.84
CA CYS A 4 -14.11 2.22 -11.83
C CYS A 4 -15.56 1.81 -11.57
N VAL A 5 -16.41 2.00 -12.58
CA VAL A 5 -17.81 1.56 -12.60
C VAL A 5 -18.16 1.09 -14.00
N PHE A 6 -18.56 -0.17 -14.15
CA PHE A 6 -19.12 -0.67 -15.40
C PHE A 6 -20.64 -0.50 -15.36
N GLN A 7 -21.16 0.42 -16.18
CA GLN A 7 -22.59 0.65 -16.30
C GLN A 7 -23.21 -0.35 -17.29
N TYR A 8 -24.10 -1.22 -16.81
CA TYR A 8 -24.88 -2.10 -17.68
C TYR A 8 -26.38 -1.89 -17.43
N LYS A 9 -27.10 -1.39 -18.43
CA LYS A 9 -28.56 -1.15 -18.38
C LYS A 9 -29.05 -0.42 -17.12
N GLY A 10 -28.28 0.55 -16.62
CA GLY A 10 -28.62 1.35 -15.44
C GLY A 10 -28.21 0.74 -14.09
N HIS A 11 -27.51 -0.39 -14.08
CA HIS A 11 -26.88 -0.95 -12.88
C HIS A 11 -25.37 -0.70 -12.91
N ALA A 12 -24.86 -0.18 -11.79
CA ALA A 12 -23.43 -0.06 -11.55
C ALA A 12 -22.86 -1.43 -11.17
N ASN A 13 -21.88 -1.92 -11.93
CA ASN A 13 -21.13 -3.13 -11.64
C ASN A 13 -19.66 -2.79 -11.36
N TYR A 14 -19.22 -3.11 -10.15
CA TYR A 14 -17.86 -2.88 -9.66
C TYR A 14 -17.00 -4.15 -9.64
N SER A 15 -17.60 -5.33 -9.88
CA SER A 15 -16.95 -6.63 -9.70
C SER A 15 -15.80 -6.89 -10.69
N LYS A 16 -15.72 -6.09 -11.75
CA LYS A 16 -14.69 -6.17 -12.80
C LYS A 16 -13.55 -5.18 -12.56
N CYS A 17 -13.70 -4.27 -11.62
CA CYS A 17 -12.71 -3.26 -11.33
C CYS A 17 -11.48 -3.88 -10.68
N ALA A 18 -10.33 -3.27 -10.91
CA ALA A 18 -9.15 -3.60 -10.14
C ALA A 18 -9.43 -3.33 -8.65
N PRO A 19 -8.91 -4.17 -7.75
CA PRO A 19 -8.93 -3.88 -6.32
C PRO A 19 -8.13 -2.61 -6.02
N PRO A 20 -8.47 -1.89 -4.94
CA PRO A 20 -7.74 -0.68 -4.51
C PRO A 20 -6.42 -1.04 -3.82
N VAL A 21 -5.54 -1.77 -4.52
CA VAL A 21 -4.19 -2.12 -4.05
C VAL A 21 -3.20 -1.09 -4.57
N ASP A 22 -2.88 -0.08 -3.78
CA ASP A 22 -2.21 1.12 -4.28
C ASP A 22 -0.79 1.28 -3.72
N SER A 23 0.19 1.49 -4.61
CA SER A 23 1.47 2.10 -4.22
C SER A 23 1.23 3.59 -3.98
N LYS A 24 1.01 3.98 -2.71
CA LYS A 24 0.46 5.30 -2.39
C LYS A 24 1.52 6.28 -1.91
N PHE A 25 1.45 7.50 -2.42
CA PHE A 25 2.12 8.70 -1.92
C PHE A 25 1.05 9.70 -1.49
N GLU A 26 1.07 10.13 -0.24
CA GLU A 26 0.16 11.11 0.34
C GLU A 26 0.94 12.36 0.72
N ALA A 27 0.46 13.53 0.32
CA ALA A 27 1.07 14.80 0.65
C ALA A 27 0.00 15.85 0.94
N SER A 28 0.18 16.57 2.04
CA SER A 28 -0.58 17.75 2.41
C SER A 28 0.35 18.94 2.44
N PHE A 29 0.09 19.95 1.60
CA PHE A 29 0.97 21.10 1.43
C PHE A 29 0.51 22.29 2.26
N ALA A 30 1.45 22.94 2.94
CA ALA A 30 1.23 24.24 3.56
C ALA A 30 1.02 25.31 2.49
N VAL A 31 0.46 26.45 2.91
CA VAL A 31 0.33 27.61 2.02
C VAL A 31 1.74 28.03 1.54
N PRO A 32 1.95 28.19 0.22
CA PRO A 32 3.25 28.58 -0.31
C PRO A 32 3.78 29.87 0.33
N GLY A 33 5.03 29.84 0.80
CA GLY A 33 5.68 30.99 1.45
C GLY A 33 5.28 31.23 2.90
N SER A 34 4.43 30.38 3.48
CA SER A 34 4.12 30.41 4.92
C SER A 34 5.20 29.71 5.75
N THR A 35 5.17 29.90 7.07
CA THR A 35 5.96 29.12 8.04
C THR A 35 5.34 27.75 8.35
N GLY A 36 4.30 27.35 7.61
CA GLY A 36 3.69 26.03 7.74
C GLY A 36 4.60 24.92 7.20
N HIS A 37 4.17 23.68 7.43
CA HIS A 37 4.89 22.49 7.00
C HIS A 37 4.04 21.64 6.07
N ASP A 38 4.71 21.03 5.11
CA ASP A 38 4.14 19.97 4.31
C ASP A 38 4.25 18.66 5.09
N PHE A 39 3.24 17.81 4.97
CA PHE A 39 3.17 16.50 5.61
C PHE A 39 3.09 15.45 4.52
N VAL A 40 4.07 14.54 4.50
CA VAL A 40 4.22 13.55 3.44
C VAL A 40 4.39 12.16 4.03
N ASP A 41 3.72 11.19 3.43
CA ASP A 41 3.92 9.79 3.73
C ASP A 41 3.68 8.90 2.51
N MET A 42 4.17 7.68 2.62
CA MET A 42 4.08 6.68 1.58
C MET A 42 3.58 5.40 2.21
N SER A 43 2.59 4.78 1.59
CA SER A 43 1.80 3.73 2.20
C SER A 43 1.57 2.59 1.21
N LEU A 44 1.83 1.39 1.72
CA LEU A 44 1.53 0.09 1.13
C LEU A 44 0.57 -0.69 2.03
N VAL A 45 -0.21 0.02 2.87
CA VAL A 45 -1.16 -0.56 3.82
C VAL A 45 -2.27 -1.34 3.09
N ASP A 46 -2.64 -0.89 1.91
CA ASP A 46 -3.69 -1.50 1.08
C ASP A 46 -3.13 -2.53 0.09
N GLY A 47 -1.82 -2.55 -0.13
CA GLY A 47 -1.18 -3.34 -1.17
C GLY A 47 -0.14 -2.54 -1.94
N TYR A 48 0.27 -3.05 -3.10
CA TYR A 48 1.11 -2.31 -4.04
C TYR A 48 0.87 -2.72 -5.50
N THR A 49 1.17 -1.82 -6.43
CA THR A 49 1.02 -2.01 -7.89
C THR A 49 2.27 -1.62 -8.68
N LEU A 50 2.91 -0.52 -8.31
CA LEU A 50 4.07 0.01 -9.05
C LEU A 50 5.26 0.22 -8.09
N PRO A 51 6.49 -0.11 -8.51
CA PRO A 51 7.67 0.44 -7.87
C PRO A 51 7.70 1.96 -8.03
N PHE A 52 8.20 2.65 -7.01
CA PHE A 52 8.25 4.11 -7.02
C PHE A 52 9.43 4.64 -6.20
N LYS A 53 9.82 5.89 -6.48
CA LYS A 53 10.86 6.60 -5.76
C LYS A 53 10.40 8.02 -5.48
N VAL A 54 10.71 8.53 -4.29
CA VAL A 54 10.43 9.91 -3.89
C VAL A 54 11.75 10.60 -3.58
N GLU A 55 11.97 11.76 -4.19
CA GLU A 55 13.14 12.60 -3.94
C GLU A 55 12.68 13.99 -3.54
N VAL A 56 13.38 14.61 -2.59
CA VAL A 56 13.08 15.97 -2.13
C VAL A 56 14.27 16.90 -2.35
N SER A 57 13.98 18.12 -2.80
CA SER A 57 14.97 19.18 -3.07
C SER A 57 14.47 20.56 -2.65
N GLY A 58 15.36 21.55 -2.64
CA GLY A 58 15.05 22.97 -2.37
C GLY A 58 14.73 23.33 -0.91
N GLY A 59 14.05 22.43 -0.18
CA GLY A 59 13.63 22.61 1.20
C GLY A 59 14.36 21.70 2.20
N SER A 60 13.85 21.67 3.44
CA SER A 60 14.29 20.74 4.47
C SER A 60 13.14 19.83 4.86
N CYS A 61 13.42 18.52 4.87
CA CYS A 61 12.47 17.50 5.31
C CYS A 61 13.09 16.70 6.44
N ASN A 62 12.27 16.32 7.42
CA ASN A 62 12.69 15.52 8.55
C ASN A 62 11.71 14.38 8.81
N ARG A 63 12.27 13.24 9.20
CA ARG A 63 11.56 12.08 9.72
C ARG A 63 12.26 11.66 11.01
N ASN A 64 11.54 11.56 12.13
CA ASN A 64 12.15 11.26 13.44
C ASN A 64 13.34 12.15 13.81
N SER A 65 13.24 13.46 13.54
CA SER A 65 14.34 14.41 13.76
C SER A 65 15.61 14.11 12.97
N GLN A 66 15.54 13.25 11.95
CA GLN A 66 16.61 12.97 11.00
C GLN A 66 16.28 13.59 9.65
N SER A 67 17.30 14.09 8.96
CA SER A 67 17.16 14.64 7.61
C SER A 67 16.62 13.57 6.66
N PHE A 68 15.56 13.91 5.94
CA PHE A 68 14.96 13.07 4.90
C PHE A 68 15.28 13.67 3.54
N THR A 69 15.94 12.91 2.67
CA THR A 69 16.29 13.34 1.30
C THR A 69 15.51 12.59 0.23
N GLY A 70 14.77 11.55 0.62
CA GLY A 70 13.99 10.72 -0.30
C GLY A 70 13.78 9.32 0.25
N MET A 71 12.99 8.54 -0.47
CA MET A 71 12.83 7.10 -0.29
C MET A 71 13.03 6.40 -1.63
N ASP A 72 13.61 5.21 -1.61
CA ASP A 72 13.74 4.40 -2.81
C ASP A 72 12.99 3.07 -2.65
N CYS A 73 11.83 2.99 -3.30
CA CYS A 73 11.01 1.79 -3.38
C CYS A 73 10.96 1.27 -4.83
N SER A 74 11.98 1.58 -5.63
CA SER A 74 12.09 1.06 -7.00
C SER A 74 12.29 -0.47 -7.02
N GLY A 75 12.66 -1.06 -5.88
CA GLY A 75 12.81 -2.50 -5.69
C GLY A 75 11.49 -3.25 -5.45
N LEU A 76 10.35 -2.57 -5.32
CA LEU A 76 9.05 -3.25 -5.23
C LEU A 76 8.83 -4.12 -6.46
N SER A 77 8.54 -5.40 -6.25
CA SER A 77 8.33 -6.36 -7.34
C SER A 77 7.07 -7.18 -7.10
N MET A 78 6.36 -7.46 -8.18
CA MET A 78 5.22 -8.37 -8.17
C MET A 78 5.62 -9.81 -7.86
N ASP A 79 6.85 -10.20 -8.17
CA ASP A 79 7.39 -11.54 -7.87
C ASP A 79 7.58 -11.76 -6.35
N ALA A 80 7.70 -10.69 -5.57
CA ALA A 80 7.82 -10.74 -4.12
C ALA A 80 6.46 -10.83 -3.42
N CYS A 81 5.35 -10.80 -4.17
CA CYS A 81 4.01 -10.91 -3.63
C CYS A 81 3.74 -12.35 -3.16
N PRO A 82 3.47 -12.59 -1.86
CA PRO A 82 3.30 -13.94 -1.34
C PRO A 82 2.16 -14.70 -2.02
N SER A 83 2.48 -15.86 -2.58
CA SER A 83 1.48 -16.77 -3.16
C SER A 83 0.91 -17.78 -2.15
N ALA A 84 1.53 -17.88 -0.98
CA ALA A 84 1.15 -18.75 0.13
C ALA A 84 1.31 -18.03 1.49
N GLU A 85 0.57 -16.95 1.67
CA GLU A 85 0.45 -16.25 2.96
C GLU A 85 -0.46 -17.04 3.90
N ILE A 86 -0.15 -17.09 5.19
CA ILE A 86 -1.03 -17.76 6.16
C ILE A 86 -1.91 -16.73 6.85
N LEU A 87 -3.19 -16.68 6.47
CA LEU A 87 -4.20 -15.85 7.14
C LEU A 87 -5.21 -16.75 7.85
N ASN A 88 -5.38 -16.55 9.15
CA ASN A 88 -6.30 -17.34 9.99
C ASN A 88 -6.10 -18.88 9.87
N GLY A 89 -4.86 -19.32 9.63
CA GLY A 89 -4.51 -20.74 9.49
C GLY A 89 -4.69 -21.31 8.08
N GLU A 90 -5.16 -20.53 7.11
CA GLU A 90 -5.33 -20.93 5.72
C GLU A 90 -4.26 -20.29 4.83
N SER A 91 -3.77 -21.05 3.84
CA SER A 91 -2.85 -20.54 2.83
C SER A 91 -3.63 -19.79 1.75
N VAL A 92 -3.32 -18.51 1.58
CA VAL A 92 -3.96 -17.61 0.61
C VAL A 92 -2.94 -17.01 -0.34
N ASN A 93 -3.37 -16.82 -1.58
CA ASN A 93 -2.60 -16.14 -2.59
C ASN A 93 -2.90 -14.62 -2.57
N LEU A 94 -1.90 -13.80 -2.24
CA LEU A 94 -2.01 -12.33 -2.20
C LEU A 94 -1.85 -11.66 -3.57
N ASN A 95 -1.52 -12.41 -4.62
CA ASN A 95 -1.42 -11.87 -5.96
C ASN A 95 -2.83 -11.41 -6.43
N ALA A 96 -2.95 -10.14 -6.82
CA ALA A 96 -4.18 -9.60 -7.38
C ALA A 96 -4.29 -10.00 -8.86
N ILE A 97 -4.92 -11.13 -9.11
CA ILE A 97 -5.06 -11.71 -10.45
C ILE A 97 -6.36 -11.24 -11.09
N SER A 98 -6.26 -10.53 -12.20
CA SER A 98 -7.41 -10.10 -12.99
C SER A 98 -8.25 -11.30 -13.42
N THR A 99 -9.53 -11.30 -13.06
CA THR A 99 -10.48 -12.34 -13.47
C THR A 99 -10.78 -12.32 -14.97
N GLU A 100 -10.45 -11.23 -15.66
CA GLU A 100 -10.64 -11.09 -17.11
C GLU A 100 -9.42 -11.57 -17.90
N THR A 101 -8.21 -11.25 -17.43
CA THR A 101 -6.98 -11.50 -18.20
C THR A 101 -6.13 -12.65 -17.64
N GLY A 102 -6.37 -13.08 -16.40
CA GLY A 102 -5.52 -14.03 -15.69
C GLY A 102 -4.14 -13.47 -15.32
N LYS A 103 -3.89 -12.18 -15.54
CA LYS A 103 -2.61 -11.53 -15.25
C LYS A 103 -2.63 -10.88 -13.87
N GLN A 104 -1.48 -10.88 -13.21
CA GLN A 104 -1.27 -10.14 -11.97
C GLN A 104 -1.26 -8.63 -12.25
N GLY A 105 -2.13 -7.90 -11.57
CA GLY A 105 -2.19 -6.44 -11.61
C GLY A 105 -1.63 -5.77 -10.36
N GLY A 106 -1.43 -6.51 -9.27
CA GLY A 106 -0.95 -5.96 -8.01
C GLY A 106 -0.72 -7.04 -6.94
N CYS A 107 -0.47 -6.59 -5.72
CA CYS A 107 -0.36 -7.43 -4.54
C CYS A 107 -1.27 -6.88 -3.45
N TYR A 108 -2.17 -7.70 -2.91
CA TYR A 108 -2.98 -7.35 -1.75
C TYR A 108 -2.12 -7.30 -0.49
N SER A 109 -2.39 -6.33 0.38
CA SER A 109 -2.05 -6.53 1.78
C SER A 109 -2.97 -7.58 2.43
N PRO A 110 -2.57 -8.20 3.55
CA PRO A 110 -3.42 -9.10 4.32
C PRO A 110 -4.80 -8.51 4.67
N CYS A 111 -4.85 -7.23 5.04
CA CYS A 111 -6.13 -6.55 5.29
C CYS A 111 -6.96 -6.50 4.01
N MET A 112 -6.41 -5.97 2.91
CA MET A 112 -7.16 -5.79 1.66
C MET A 112 -7.61 -7.12 1.06
N LYS A 113 -6.81 -8.19 1.22
CA LYS A 113 -7.20 -9.54 0.80
C LYS A 113 -8.45 -10.06 1.51
N LEU A 114 -8.72 -9.61 2.74
CA LEU A 114 -9.87 -10.04 3.52
C LEU A 114 -11.08 -9.09 3.36
N THR A 115 -10.83 -7.81 3.06
CA THR A 115 -11.86 -6.75 3.10
C THR A 115 -12.32 -6.27 1.73
N ASP A 116 -11.66 -6.67 0.64
CA ASP A 116 -12.10 -6.38 -0.73
C ASP A 116 -12.45 -7.65 -1.51
N ASP A 117 -13.54 -7.57 -2.28
CA ASP A 117 -14.14 -8.65 -3.04
C ASP A 117 -13.72 -8.65 -4.52
N LYS A 118 -13.14 -7.56 -5.04
CA LYS A 118 -12.71 -7.45 -6.43
C LYS A 118 -11.54 -8.39 -6.64
N TRP A 119 -11.59 -9.16 -7.72
CA TRP A 119 -10.56 -10.16 -8.10
C TRP A 119 -10.24 -11.18 -6.99
N ASN A 120 -11.17 -11.36 -6.05
CA ASN A 120 -11.05 -12.28 -4.95
C ASN A 120 -12.08 -13.40 -5.07
N SER A 121 -11.75 -14.60 -4.58
CA SER A 121 -12.65 -15.75 -4.60
C SER A 121 -13.48 -15.88 -3.32
N THR A 122 -13.18 -15.08 -2.31
CA THR A 122 -13.85 -15.05 -1.00
C THR A 122 -14.65 -13.76 -0.83
N ALA A 123 -15.77 -13.85 -0.12
CA ALA A 123 -16.55 -12.67 0.24
C ALA A 123 -15.75 -11.76 1.19
N ALA A 124 -15.80 -10.46 0.95
CA ALA A 124 -15.20 -9.47 1.84
C ALA A 124 -15.85 -9.51 3.23
N VAL A 125 -15.04 -9.37 4.27
CA VAL A 125 -15.49 -9.18 5.64
C VAL A 125 -15.24 -7.75 6.10
N ALA A 126 -15.95 -7.31 7.14
CA ALA A 126 -15.71 -6.00 7.72
C ALA A 126 -14.29 -5.91 8.32
N PRO A 127 -13.60 -4.76 8.21
CA PRO A 127 -12.23 -4.59 8.69
C PRO A 127 -12.10 -4.79 10.21
N ASP A 128 -13.14 -4.48 10.99
CA ASP A 128 -13.17 -4.64 12.45
C ASP A 128 -13.67 -6.03 12.91
N SER A 129 -13.94 -6.94 11.96
CA SER A 129 -14.35 -8.31 12.27
C SER A 129 -13.23 -9.10 12.96
N SER A 130 -13.59 -10.20 13.63
CA SER A 130 -12.62 -11.14 14.23
C SER A 130 -11.66 -11.76 13.21
N THR A 131 -12.04 -11.79 11.92
CA THR A 131 -11.27 -12.39 10.83
C THR A 131 -10.24 -11.42 10.28
N ALA A 132 -10.57 -10.12 10.18
CA ALA A 132 -9.72 -9.12 9.54
C ALA A 132 -9.05 -8.13 10.52
N GLY A 133 -9.64 -7.89 11.70
CA GLY A 133 -9.20 -6.85 12.63
C GLY A 133 -7.71 -6.88 12.97
N GLN A 134 -7.15 -8.08 13.17
CA GLN A 134 -5.73 -8.28 13.49
C GLN A 134 -4.76 -7.98 12.34
N TYR A 135 -5.27 -7.88 11.11
CA TYR A 135 -4.53 -7.50 9.91
C TYR A 135 -4.81 -6.05 9.49
N CYS A 136 -6.02 -5.56 9.77
CA CYS A 136 -6.48 -4.22 9.44
C CYS A 136 -6.24 -3.18 10.54
N CYS A 137 -5.78 -3.59 11.72
CA CYS A 137 -5.71 -2.75 12.91
C CYS A 137 -7.04 -2.05 13.24
N ALA A 138 -8.13 -2.81 13.31
CA ALA A 138 -9.47 -2.28 13.55
C ALA A 138 -10.22 -3.05 14.62
N GLY A 139 -11.30 -2.47 15.15
CA GLY A 139 -12.08 -3.04 16.25
C GLY A 139 -11.22 -3.19 17.50
N SER A 140 -11.16 -4.41 18.05
CA SER A 140 -10.31 -4.73 19.21
C SER A 140 -8.81 -4.59 18.96
N TRP A 141 -8.40 -4.43 17.69
CA TRP A 141 -7.02 -4.19 17.25
C TRP A 141 -6.77 -2.73 16.84
N GLY A 142 -7.74 -1.85 17.11
CA GLY A 142 -7.76 -0.45 16.68
C GLY A 142 -6.86 0.52 17.44
N ASN A 143 -5.84 0.03 18.13
CA ASN A 143 -4.82 0.88 18.74
C ASN A 143 -3.43 0.26 18.51
N PRO A 144 -2.35 1.08 18.57
CA PRO A 144 -0.99 0.61 18.28
C PRO A 144 -0.57 -0.61 19.10
N ASP A 145 -0.82 -0.61 20.42
CA ASP A 145 -0.40 -1.71 21.30
C ASP A 145 -1.04 -3.04 20.88
N THR A 146 -2.36 -3.02 20.65
CA THR A 146 -3.08 -4.22 20.22
C THR A 146 -2.70 -4.64 18.81
N CYS A 147 -2.63 -3.73 17.82
CA CYS A 147 -2.28 -4.13 16.47
C CYS A 147 -0.86 -4.68 16.36
N ASN A 148 0.08 -4.12 17.13
CA ASN A 148 1.46 -4.59 17.18
C ASN A 148 1.61 -5.94 17.91
N ALA A 149 0.59 -6.35 18.67
CA ALA A 149 0.48 -7.71 19.20
C ALA A 149 -0.23 -8.68 18.23
N GLY A 150 -0.78 -8.17 17.12
CA GLY A 150 -1.57 -8.94 16.16
C GLY A 150 -0.74 -9.73 15.15
N SER A 151 -1.45 -10.51 14.32
CA SER A 151 -0.81 -11.35 13.29
C SER A 151 -0.20 -10.57 12.13
N MET A 152 -0.55 -9.29 11.93
CA MET A 152 0.01 -8.49 10.83
C MET A 152 1.54 -8.49 10.82
N LEU A 153 2.17 -8.39 11.99
CA LEU A 153 3.64 -8.38 12.12
C LEU A 153 4.33 -9.69 11.70
N GLN A 154 3.58 -10.78 11.60
CA GLN A 154 4.08 -12.12 11.28
C GLN A 154 3.85 -12.50 9.81
N THR A 155 3.22 -11.62 9.03
CA THR A 155 2.89 -11.89 7.63
C THR A 155 4.11 -11.85 6.74
N GLN A 156 4.15 -12.73 5.74
CA GLN A 156 5.17 -12.70 4.71
C GLN A 156 5.09 -11.41 3.89
N TYR A 157 3.88 -10.88 3.68
CA TYR A 157 3.66 -9.59 3.03
C TYR A 157 4.45 -8.48 3.69
N LEU A 158 4.33 -8.33 5.02
CA LEU A 158 5.01 -7.25 5.72
C LEU A 158 6.53 -7.43 5.68
N ALA A 159 7.02 -8.68 5.78
CA ALA A 159 8.44 -8.98 5.65
C ALA A 159 8.97 -8.59 4.25
N SER A 160 8.24 -8.94 3.19
CA SER A 160 8.57 -8.57 1.80
C SER A 160 8.57 -7.04 1.61
N VAL A 161 7.53 -6.35 2.08
CA VAL A 161 7.43 -4.89 2.00
C VAL A 161 8.58 -4.20 2.73
N ARG A 162 8.90 -4.62 3.96
CA ARG A 162 10.01 -4.05 4.73
C ARG A 162 11.37 -4.30 4.08
N ASN A 163 11.53 -5.39 3.35
CA ASN A 163 12.75 -5.67 2.60
C ASN A 163 12.89 -4.80 1.34
N MET A 164 11.80 -4.56 0.61
CA MET A 164 11.82 -3.82 -0.66
C MET A 164 11.68 -2.31 -0.51
N CYS A 165 10.99 -1.86 0.55
CA CYS A 165 10.59 -0.46 0.77
C CYS A 165 10.54 -0.17 2.28
N PRO A 166 11.70 -0.21 2.98
CA PRO A 166 11.78 -0.11 4.43
C PRO A 166 11.29 1.24 4.98
N GLU A 167 11.04 2.24 4.14
CA GLU A 167 10.55 3.55 4.56
C GLU A 167 9.03 3.74 4.43
N ALA A 168 8.29 2.92 3.68
CA ALA A 168 6.83 3.08 3.50
C ALA A 168 6.02 2.34 4.57
N TYR A 169 4.86 2.87 4.98
CA TYR A 169 3.96 2.16 5.88
C TYR A 169 3.51 0.82 5.27
N GLY A 170 3.83 -0.30 5.90
CA GLY A 170 3.36 -1.63 5.46
C GLY A 170 2.03 -2.05 6.07
N TYR A 171 1.58 -1.39 7.13
CA TYR A 171 0.27 -1.56 7.79
C TYR A 171 -0.11 -0.29 8.59
N ALA A 172 -1.35 -0.20 9.06
CA ALA A 172 -1.94 1.05 9.59
C ALA A 172 -1.21 1.65 10.81
N TYR A 173 -0.62 0.81 11.67
CA TYR A 173 0.20 1.24 12.80
C TYR A 173 1.68 0.90 12.62
N ASP A 174 2.16 0.82 11.38
CA ASP A 174 3.60 0.68 11.08
C ASP A 174 4.33 1.96 11.43
N ASP A 175 4.45 2.24 12.73
CA ASP A 175 5.00 3.47 13.27
C ASP A 175 6.50 3.55 13.04
N LYS A 176 6.88 3.82 11.81
CA LYS A 176 8.22 4.29 11.43
C LYS A 176 8.50 5.73 11.92
N THR A 177 7.72 6.16 12.91
CA THR A 177 7.56 7.43 13.61
C THR A 177 7.83 8.71 12.80
N ALA A 178 6.88 9.64 12.89
CA ALA A 178 6.71 10.82 12.05
C ALA A 178 6.44 10.57 10.55
N THR A 179 5.23 10.97 10.15
CA THR A 179 4.99 11.63 8.86
C THR A 179 6.16 12.55 8.53
N ILE A 180 6.64 12.53 7.30
CA ILE A 180 7.75 13.37 6.87
C ILE A 180 7.26 14.81 6.90
N ILE A 181 7.94 15.64 7.71
CA ILE A 181 7.62 17.05 7.86
C ILE A 181 8.62 17.83 7.03
N CYS A 182 8.12 18.60 6.07
CA CYS A 182 8.94 19.38 5.16
C CYS A 182 8.61 20.87 5.27
N SER A 183 9.56 21.72 4.90
CA SER A 183 9.30 23.15 4.69
C SER A 183 8.33 23.38 3.53
N SER A 184 7.50 24.43 3.59
CA SER A 184 6.50 24.81 2.57
C SER A 184 7.02 25.17 1.17
N TYR A 185 8.35 25.11 0.97
CA TYR A 185 9.03 25.37 -0.29
C TYR A 185 9.85 24.16 -0.78
N THR A 186 9.59 22.98 -0.21
CA THR A 186 10.19 21.73 -0.68
C THR A 186 9.65 21.37 -2.06
N GLU A 187 10.55 20.95 -2.94
CA GLU A 187 10.23 20.35 -4.22
C GLU A 187 10.22 18.82 -4.08
N TYR A 188 9.22 18.17 -4.69
CA TYR A 188 9.03 16.73 -4.63
C TYR A 188 9.08 16.14 -6.03
N THR A 189 9.94 15.15 -6.24
CA THR A 189 9.95 14.34 -7.45
C THR A 189 9.47 12.95 -7.09
N VAL A 190 8.30 12.56 -7.61
CA VAL A 190 7.77 11.20 -7.49
C VAL A 190 7.91 10.50 -8.83
N THR A 191 8.68 9.42 -8.85
CA THR A 191 8.90 8.60 -10.05
C THR A 191 8.20 7.28 -9.87
N PHE A 192 7.30 6.93 -10.79
CA PHE A 192 6.74 5.59 -10.90
C PHE A 192 7.47 4.79 -11.97
N TYR A 193 7.87 3.57 -11.63
CA TYR A 193 8.52 2.65 -12.55
C TYR A 193 7.48 1.67 -13.12
N CYS A 194 7.73 1.21 -14.34
CA CYS A 194 6.99 0.06 -14.85
C CYS A 194 7.47 -1.19 -14.09
N PRO A 195 6.57 -2.06 -13.61
CA PRO A 195 6.96 -3.37 -13.10
C PRO A 195 7.71 -4.07 -14.23
N SER A 196 8.93 -4.50 -13.97
CA SER A 196 9.72 -5.19 -14.98
C SER A 196 9.06 -6.53 -15.31
N ASN A 197 8.30 -6.58 -16.41
CA ASN A 197 8.04 -7.86 -17.06
C ASN A 197 9.40 -8.38 -17.53
N ALA A 198 9.76 -9.60 -17.14
CA ALA A 198 10.86 -10.35 -17.74
C ALA A 198 10.91 -10.09 -19.25
N ALA A 199 12.08 -9.66 -19.74
CA ALA A 199 12.44 -9.45 -21.15
C ALA A 199 11.27 -9.56 -22.15
N GLN A 200 10.71 -8.43 -22.57
CA GLN A 200 10.07 -8.39 -23.89
C GLN A 200 11.18 -8.57 -24.93
N SER A 201 11.46 -9.81 -25.32
CA SER A 201 12.10 -10.07 -26.61
C SER A 201 11.14 -9.57 -27.68
N PHE A 202 11.45 -8.39 -28.22
CA PHE A 202 10.98 -8.02 -29.54
C PHE A 202 11.68 -8.97 -30.53
N VAL A 203 10.91 -9.90 -31.08
CA VAL A 203 11.22 -10.57 -32.35
C VAL A 203 10.33 -9.94 -33.41
#